data_AF-A0A6M5YU71-F1
#
_entry.id   AF-A0A6M5YU71-F1
#
_cell.length_a   1.000
_cell.length_b   1.000
_cell.length_c   1.000
_cell.angle_alpha   90.00
_cell.angle_beta   90.00
_cell.angle_gamma   90.00
#
_symmetry.space_group_name_H-M   'P 1'
#
loop_
_entity.id
_entity.type
_entity.pdbx_description
1 polymer ?
#
loop_
_entity_poly.entity_id
_entity_poly.type
_entity_poly.pdbx_seq_one_letter_code
_entity_poly.pdbx_strand_id
1 'polypeptide(L)'
;MATNNRAAWAVDPPVVPGGPRLVRVSLRQPGPGGKVVVTAVAPFPDPARPDAPLPVVRPLNAVIDEEKIELRVAPGLTVESWAPGDYRLAGAAPAPPFPFGAGEQSRVLALVGTLLPAGSDEAFRRMPALRTAPAEADFTTLERLEWVLDPARTTLSARVTVRVRHGPLFQIAVRPPPGFVADRSVAGADETVAHVGPPVAGQQVVEFARPLASGQQTDLRLEFRGPGAPPGAPVPFPAFAVAGAAEPRRVAQRRGRARVGRRRAGRRRGGPGGLWGWLTTDSPPTHGPCTSSAGRSRTAPRRSPPRTRT
;
A
#
# COMPACT_ATOMS: atom_id res chain seq x y z
N MET A 1 19.04 -5.15 -40.88
CA MET A 1 18.03 -6.23 -40.81
C MET A 1 18.76 -7.47 -40.28
N ALA A 2 18.39 -7.98 -39.11
CA ALA A 2 19.10 -9.13 -38.51
C ALA A 2 18.63 -10.43 -39.18
N THR A 3 19.49 -11.08 -39.97
CA THR A 3 19.17 -12.34 -40.63
C THR A 3 19.17 -13.48 -39.60
N ASN A 4 18.07 -14.23 -39.52
CA ASN A 4 17.97 -15.39 -38.64
C ASN A 4 18.87 -16.53 -39.16
N ASN A 5 20.10 -16.63 -38.65
CA ASN A 5 21.08 -17.65 -39.03
C ASN A 5 20.93 -18.97 -38.23
N ARG A 6 19.81 -19.18 -37.51
CA ARG A 6 19.60 -20.40 -36.73
C ARG A 6 19.35 -21.61 -37.65
N ALA A 7 20.13 -22.67 -37.47
CA ALA A 7 19.90 -23.98 -38.10
C ALA A 7 18.97 -24.83 -37.23
N ALA A 8 19.35 -25.05 -35.98
CA ALA A 8 18.62 -25.89 -35.03
C ALA A 8 18.88 -25.44 -33.58
N TRP A 9 18.05 -25.91 -32.65
CA TRP A 9 18.31 -25.79 -31.22
C TRP A 9 17.79 -27.04 -30.50
N ALA A 10 18.45 -27.42 -29.41
CA ALA A 10 18.06 -28.55 -28.57
C ALA A 10 18.32 -28.23 -27.10
N VAL A 11 17.56 -28.87 -26.20
CA VAL A 11 17.77 -28.79 -24.75
C VAL A 11 18.05 -30.20 -24.25
N ASP A 12 19.26 -30.42 -23.76
CA ASP A 12 19.64 -31.69 -23.19
C ASP A 12 19.05 -31.80 -21.77
N PRO A 13 18.63 -33.01 -21.35
CA PRO A 13 18.23 -33.25 -19.97
C PRO A 13 19.38 -32.96 -19.01
N PRO A 14 19.10 -32.56 -17.77
CA PRO A 14 20.15 -32.32 -16.80
C PRO A 14 20.84 -33.64 -16.44
N VAL A 15 22.16 -33.60 -16.23
CA VAL A 15 22.96 -34.79 -15.88
C VAL A 15 22.55 -35.36 -14.51
N VAL A 16 22.07 -34.49 -13.62
CA VAL A 16 21.55 -34.83 -12.29
C VAL A 16 20.14 -34.26 -12.11
N PRO A 17 19.24 -34.93 -11.36
CA PRO A 17 17.91 -34.39 -11.07
C PRO A 17 17.98 -32.98 -10.45
N GLY A 18 17.27 -32.02 -11.04
CA GLY A 18 17.29 -30.62 -10.61
C GLY A 18 18.55 -29.82 -11.00
N GLY A 19 19.50 -30.43 -11.73
CA GLY A 19 20.69 -29.78 -12.23
C GLY A 19 20.45 -28.82 -13.42
N PRO A 20 21.48 -28.10 -13.87
CA PRO A 20 21.39 -27.21 -15.02
C PRO A 20 21.10 -28.01 -16.29
N ARG A 21 20.32 -27.42 -17.21
CA ARG A 21 20.06 -27.96 -18.55
C ARG A 21 21.01 -27.31 -19.55
N LEU A 22 21.50 -28.08 -20.50
CA LEU A 22 22.34 -27.57 -21.57
C LEU A 22 21.47 -27.20 -22.77
N VAL A 23 21.55 -25.94 -23.22
CA VAL A 23 20.91 -25.48 -24.45
C VAL A 23 21.96 -25.43 -25.55
N ARG A 24 21.81 -26.25 -26.59
CA ARG A 24 22.66 -26.21 -27.79
C ARG A 24 21.97 -25.42 -28.87
N VAL A 25 22.68 -24.47 -29.46
CA VAL A 25 22.21 -23.66 -30.60
C VAL A 25 23.17 -23.87 -31.76
N SER A 26 22.65 -24.37 -32.87
CA SER A 26 23.42 -24.56 -34.11
C SER A 26 23.09 -23.46 -35.10
N LEU A 27 24.12 -22.86 -35.69
CA LEU A 27 23.99 -21.86 -36.75
C LEU A 27 24.17 -22.49 -38.13
N ARG A 28 23.56 -21.94 -39.17
CA ARG A 28 23.67 -22.47 -40.55
C ARG A 28 25.05 -22.21 -41.13
N GLN A 29 25.64 -21.09 -40.75
CA GLN A 29 26.97 -20.68 -41.17
C GLN A 29 27.73 -20.16 -39.94
N PRO A 30 29.04 -20.44 -39.82
CA PRO A 30 29.87 -19.80 -38.81
C PRO A 30 29.85 -18.29 -39.05
N GLY A 31 29.73 -17.51 -37.98
CA GLY A 31 29.70 -16.07 -38.04
C GLY A 31 30.56 -15.45 -36.93
N PRO A 32 31.08 -14.24 -37.13
CA PRO A 32 31.92 -13.54 -36.15
C PRO A 32 31.15 -13.12 -34.88
N GLY A 33 29.81 -13.23 -34.89
CA GLY A 33 28.95 -12.92 -33.76
C GLY A 33 27.47 -13.13 -34.06
N GLY A 34 26.64 -13.05 -33.03
CA GLY A 34 25.20 -13.18 -33.16
C GLY A 34 24.48 -12.86 -31.85
N LYS A 35 23.17 -12.62 -31.93
CA LYS A 35 22.31 -12.45 -30.76
C LYS A 35 21.49 -13.72 -30.53
N VAL A 36 21.66 -14.33 -29.37
CA VAL A 36 20.80 -15.43 -28.91
C VAL A 36 19.85 -14.87 -27.85
N VAL A 37 18.55 -15.04 -28.06
CA VAL A 37 17.52 -14.68 -27.06
C VAL A 37 16.97 -15.98 -26.50
N VAL A 38 17.16 -16.18 -25.20
CA VAL A 38 16.61 -17.32 -24.46
C VAL A 38 15.48 -16.80 -23.60
N THR A 39 14.29 -17.37 -23.76
CA THR A 39 13.14 -17.11 -22.89
C THR A 39 12.86 -18.39 -22.10
N ALA A 40 12.89 -18.28 -20.77
CA ALA A 40 12.64 -19.38 -19.87
C ALA A 40 11.65 -18.94 -18.79
N VAL A 41 10.86 -19.89 -18.28
CA VAL A 41 9.92 -19.68 -17.19
C VAL A 41 10.41 -20.50 -16.01
N ALA A 42 10.61 -19.85 -14.86
CA ALA A 42 10.86 -20.53 -13.59
C ALA A 42 9.59 -20.47 -12.74
N PRO A 43 9.29 -21.51 -11.95
CA PRO A 43 8.21 -21.43 -10.98
C PRO A 43 8.50 -20.31 -9.97
N PHE A 44 7.44 -19.62 -9.54
CA PHE A 44 7.55 -18.62 -8.48
C PHE A 44 8.07 -19.27 -7.19
N PRO A 45 8.93 -18.60 -6.40
CA PRO A 45 9.41 -19.13 -5.13
C PRO A 45 8.23 -19.52 -4.23
N ASP A 46 8.16 -20.78 -3.84
CA ASP A 46 7.22 -21.29 -2.84
C ASP A 46 7.73 -20.87 -1.44
N PRO A 47 6.90 -20.49 -0.45
CA PRO A 47 7.33 -20.33 0.93
C PRO A 47 8.14 -21.53 1.49
N ALA A 48 7.97 -22.74 0.95
CA ALA A 48 8.82 -23.89 1.29
C ALA A 48 10.25 -23.82 0.69
N ARG A 49 10.49 -22.93 -0.27
CA ARG A 49 11.77 -22.70 -0.97
C ARG A 49 12.00 -21.18 -1.17
N PRO A 50 12.19 -20.42 -0.07
CA PRO A 50 12.30 -18.96 -0.11
C PRO A 50 13.52 -18.47 -0.90
N ASP A 51 14.54 -19.32 -1.05
CA ASP A 51 15.81 -19.00 -1.72
C ASP A 51 15.88 -19.54 -3.16
N ALA A 52 14.74 -19.73 -3.82
CA ALA A 52 14.75 -20.21 -5.21
C ALA A 52 15.56 -19.23 -6.08
N PRO A 53 16.70 -19.67 -6.65
CA PRO A 53 17.56 -18.79 -7.41
C PRO A 53 16.83 -18.32 -8.66
N LEU A 54 17.13 -17.09 -9.09
CA LEU A 54 16.66 -16.60 -10.38
C LEU A 54 17.06 -17.57 -11.50
N PRO A 55 16.27 -17.71 -12.57
CA PRO A 55 16.69 -18.47 -13.74
C PRO A 55 17.95 -17.84 -14.33
N VAL A 56 18.99 -18.65 -14.55
CA VAL A 56 20.30 -18.18 -15.01
C VAL A 56 20.66 -18.90 -16.30
N VAL A 57 21.16 -18.13 -17.26
CA VAL A 57 21.74 -18.66 -18.50
C VAL A 57 23.24 -18.41 -18.45
N ARG A 58 24.03 -19.49 -18.59
CA ARG A 58 25.49 -19.42 -18.57
C ARG A 58 26.03 -19.89 -19.93
N PRO A 59 26.76 -19.04 -20.67
CA PRO A 59 27.44 -19.50 -21.86
C PRO A 59 28.59 -20.44 -21.45
N LEU A 60 28.71 -21.57 -22.13
CA LEU A 60 29.83 -22.50 -21.92
C LEU A 60 31.01 -22.09 -22.80
N ASN A 61 32.22 -22.19 -22.25
CA ASN A 61 33.48 -21.89 -22.94
C ASN A 61 33.51 -20.48 -23.57
N ALA A 62 32.86 -19.51 -22.95
CA ALA A 62 32.84 -18.12 -23.40
C ALA A 62 33.57 -17.21 -22.42
N VAL A 63 34.26 -16.21 -22.96
CA VAL A 63 34.77 -15.07 -22.18
C VAL A 63 33.63 -14.07 -22.05
N ILE A 64 33.28 -13.72 -20.81
CA ILE A 64 32.20 -12.77 -20.51
C ILE A 64 32.84 -11.40 -20.27
N ASP A 65 32.73 -10.51 -21.26
CA ASP A 65 33.25 -9.14 -21.13
C ASP A 65 32.35 -8.25 -20.28
N GLU A 66 31.02 -8.36 -20.48
CA GLU A 66 30.02 -7.57 -19.76
C GLU A 66 28.82 -8.44 -19.37
N GLU A 67 28.32 -8.23 -18.16
CA GLU A 67 27.13 -8.88 -17.67
C GLU A 67 26.17 -7.88 -17.03
N LYS A 68 24.95 -7.82 -17.56
CA LYS A 68 23.87 -6.94 -17.14
C LYS A 68 22.64 -7.77 -16.81
N ILE A 69 22.00 -7.49 -15.68
CA ILE A 69 20.75 -8.13 -15.27
C ILE A 69 19.70 -7.04 -15.07
N GLU A 70 18.53 -7.21 -15.68
CA GLU A 70 17.35 -6.39 -15.38
C GLU A 70 16.35 -7.24 -14.60
N LEU A 71 16.13 -6.90 -13.33
CA LEU A 71 15.08 -7.51 -12.52
C LEU A 71 13.84 -6.65 -12.57
N ARG A 72 12.72 -7.24 -13.00
CA ARG A 72 11.42 -6.57 -13.02
C ARG A 72 10.55 -7.14 -11.91
N VAL A 73 10.23 -6.31 -10.92
CA VAL A 73 9.37 -6.67 -9.79
C VAL A 73 7.95 -6.19 -10.10
N ALA A 74 6.97 -7.10 -10.05
CA ALA A 74 5.56 -6.76 -10.25
C ALA A 74 5.08 -5.78 -9.16
N PRO A 75 4.16 -4.86 -9.44
CA PRO A 75 3.70 -3.87 -8.45
C PRO A 75 2.90 -4.48 -7.30
N GLY A 76 2.42 -5.73 -7.43
CA GLY A 76 1.83 -6.49 -6.34
C GLY A 76 2.85 -7.13 -5.40
N LEU A 77 4.15 -6.88 -5.58
CA LEU A 77 5.22 -7.47 -4.78
C LEU A 77 6.09 -6.39 -4.11
N THR A 78 6.30 -6.55 -2.82
CA THR A 78 7.34 -5.83 -2.07
C THR A 78 8.63 -6.65 -2.06
N VAL A 79 9.76 -5.96 -2.03
CA VAL A 79 11.07 -6.58 -1.82
C VAL A 79 11.33 -6.61 -0.32
N GLU A 80 11.36 -7.79 0.28
CA GLU A 80 11.63 -7.97 1.71
C GLU A 80 13.13 -8.00 2.01
N SER A 81 13.87 -8.78 1.21
CA SER A 81 15.33 -8.89 1.35
C SER A 81 16.02 -8.98 -0.01
N TRP A 82 17.27 -8.54 -0.03
CA TRP A 82 18.08 -8.43 -1.22
C TRP A 82 19.53 -8.85 -0.93
N ALA A 83 20.02 -9.81 -1.70
CA ALA A 83 21.42 -10.22 -1.69
C ALA A 83 21.99 -10.01 -3.10
N PRO A 84 22.86 -9.02 -3.32
CA PRO A 84 23.31 -8.66 -4.67
C PRO A 84 24.24 -9.70 -5.34
N GLY A 85 24.85 -10.62 -4.58
CA GLY A 85 25.88 -11.51 -5.09
C GLY A 85 27.10 -10.73 -5.59
N ASP A 86 27.62 -11.08 -6.76
CA ASP A 86 28.74 -10.39 -7.42
C ASP A 86 28.27 -9.32 -8.43
N TYR A 87 27.14 -8.69 -8.13
CA TYR A 87 26.54 -7.63 -8.92
C TYR A 87 26.40 -6.37 -8.07
N ARG A 88 26.40 -5.22 -8.73
CA ARG A 88 26.04 -3.95 -8.10
C ARG A 88 24.81 -3.36 -8.76
N LEU A 89 23.99 -2.66 -7.98
CA LEU A 89 22.87 -1.90 -8.49
C LEU A 89 23.40 -0.71 -9.30
N ALA A 90 23.11 -0.72 -10.60
CA ALA A 90 23.46 0.36 -11.51
C ALA A 90 22.31 1.37 -11.67
N GLY A 91 21.07 0.96 -11.44
CA GLY A 91 19.91 1.85 -11.47
C GLY A 91 18.64 1.20 -10.97
N ALA A 92 17.68 2.02 -10.57
CA ALA A 92 16.32 1.60 -10.26
C ALA A 92 15.35 2.61 -10.85
N ALA A 93 14.38 2.14 -11.64
CA ALA A 93 13.41 3.01 -12.30
C ALA A 93 12.04 2.31 -12.38
N PRO A 94 10.93 3.06 -12.40
CA PRO A 94 9.66 2.50 -12.83
C PRO A 94 9.77 2.05 -14.28
N ALA A 95 9.26 0.85 -14.58
CA ALA A 95 9.27 0.29 -15.92
C ALA A 95 8.13 0.89 -16.75
N PRO A 96 8.34 1.11 -18.05
CA PRO A 96 7.21 1.26 -18.96
C PRO A 96 6.37 -0.03 -18.99
N PRO A 97 5.07 0.06 -19.35
CA PRO A 97 4.20 -1.10 -19.48
C PRO A 97 4.82 -2.15 -20.41
N PHE A 98 4.74 -3.43 -20.04
CA PHE A 98 5.24 -4.50 -20.88
C PHE A 98 4.34 -4.67 -22.10
N PRO A 99 4.88 -4.89 -23.32
CA PRO A 99 4.07 -4.99 -24.55
C PRO A 99 3.05 -6.14 -24.56
N PHE A 100 3.10 -7.03 -23.57
CA PHE A 100 2.18 -8.17 -23.41
C PHE A 100 1.46 -8.20 -22.06
N GLY A 101 1.51 -7.13 -21.25
CA GLY A 101 0.93 -7.09 -19.90
C GLY A 101 0.13 -5.82 -19.64
N ALA A 102 -1.02 -5.96 -19.00
CA ALA A 102 -1.92 -4.85 -18.69
C ALA A 102 -1.25 -3.85 -17.71
N GLY A 103 -0.88 -2.67 -18.22
CA GLY A 103 -0.93 -1.35 -17.55
C GLY A 103 -0.16 -1.09 -16.25
N GLU A 104 0.48 -2.07 -15.64
CA GLU A 104 0.92 -1.96 -14.25
C GLU A 104 2.40 -1.55 -14.11
N GLN A 105 2.66 -0.58 -13.23
CA GLN A 105 3.98 0.02 -13.00
C GLN A 105 4.92 -0.96 -12.28
N SER A 106 5.54 -1.88 -13.03
CA SER A 106 6.62 -2.71 -12.47
C SER A 106 7.85 -1.87 -12.11
N ARG A 107 8.65 -2.30 -11.14
CA ARG A 107 9.93 -1.68 -10.80
C ARG A 107 11.06 -2.43 -11.50
N VAL A 108 11.89 -1.74 -12.26
CA VAL A 108 13.11 -2.31 -12.84
C VAL A 108 14.31 -2.01 -11.94
N LEU A 109 15.08 -3.03 -11.61
CA LEU A 109 16.40 -2.94 -10.99
C LEU A 109 17.42 -3.37 -12.05
N ALA A 110 18.27 -2.43 -12.46
CA ALA A 110 19.37 -2.70 -13.38
C ALA A 110 20.63 -3.00 -12.58
N LEU A 111 21.25 -4.15 -12.86
CA LEU A 111 22.43 -4.66 -12.17
C LEU A 111 23.55 -4.88 -13.18
N VAL A 112 24.78 -4.66 -12.72
CA VAL A 112 25.99 -4.90 -13.52
C VAL A 112 26.94 -5.77 -12.71
N GLY A 113 27.53 -6.78 -13.34
CA GLY A 113 28.54 -7.63 -12.70
C GLY A 113 29.74 -6.81 -12.22
N THR A 114 30.28 -7.11 -11.03
CA THR A 114 31.47 -6.42 -10.50
C THR A 114 32.75 -7.02 -11.08
N LEU A 115 33.95 -6.72 -10.58
CA LEU A 115 35.10 -7.59 -10.87
C LEU A 115 35.04 -8.78 -9.91
N LEU A 116 35.40 -9.98 -10.38
CA LEU A 116 35.59 -11.12 -9.48
C LEU A 116 36.82 -10.82 -8.60
N PRO A 117 36.82 -11.25 -7.33
CA PRO A 117 38.00 -11.11 -6.47
C PRO A 117 39.24 -11.73 -7.12
N ALA A 118 40.41 -11.10 -6.96
CA ALA A 118 41.66 -11.67 -7.45
C ALA A 118 41.91 -13.04 -6.77
N GLY A 119 42.24 -14.06 -7.57
CA GLY A 119 42.39 -15.44 -7.08
C GLY A 119 41.08 -16.22 -6.93
N SER A 120 39.96 -15.67 -7.42
CA SER A 120 38.72 -16.42 -7.57
C SER A 120 38.85 -17.45 -8.70
N ASP A 121 38.89 -18.73 -8.35
CA ASP A 121 38.74 -19.85 -9.30
C ASP A 121 37.27 -20.10 -9.69
N GLU A 122 36.32 -19.29 -9.19
CA GLU A 122 34.92 -19.41 -9.60
C GLU A 122 34.77 -19.02 -11.07
N ALA A 123 34.36 -19.98 -11.90
CA ALA A 123 34.12 -19.77 -13.31
C ALA A 123 32.97 -18.79 -13.60
N PHE A 124 32.15 -18.46 -12.60
CA PHE A 124 30.95 -17.63 -12.77
C PHE A 124 30.63 -16.83 -11.52
N ARG A 125 30.01 -15.67 -11.74
CA ARG A 125 29.47 -14.81 -10.70
C ARG A 125 28.36 -15.48 -9.89
N ARG A 126 28.34 -15.17 -8.59
CA ARG A 126 27.22 -15.42 -7.70
C ARG A 126 26.05 -14.52 -8.05
N MET A 127 24.93 -15.15 -8.38
CA MET A 127 23.73 -14.48 -8.85
C MET A 127 23.06 -13.67 -7.73
N PRO A 128 22.38 -12.56 -8.07
CA PRO A 128 21.58 -11.85 -7.10
C PRO A 128 20.42 -12.73 -6.65
N ALA A 129 20.09 -12.66 -5.36
CA ALA A 129 18.90 -13.26 -4.78
C ALA A 129 17.99 -12.16 -4.23
N LEU A 130 16.70 -12.31 -4.49
CA LEU A 130 15.66 -11.38 -4.09
C LEU A 130 14.57 -12.18 -3.40
N ARG A 131 14.17 -11.75 -2.20
CA ARG A 131 12.96 -12.26 -1.56
C ARG A 131 11.85 -11.24 -1.71
N THR A 132 10.71 -11.70 -2.20
CA THR A 132 9.52 -10.87 -2.35
C THR A 132 8.39 -11.37 -1.46
N ALA A 133 7.51 -10.44 -1.08
CA ALA A 133 6.23 -10.74 -0.46
C ALA A 133 5.12 -10.01 -1.21
N PRO A 134 3.85 -10.41 -1.04
CA PRO A 134 2.73 -9.61 -1.50
C PRO A 134 2.84 -8.19 -0.93
N ALA A 135 2.69 -7.19 -1.79
CA ALA A 135 2.63 -5.81 -1.35
C ALA A 135 1.35 -5.60 -0.52
N GLU A 136 1.50 -5.13 0.72
CA GLU A 136 0.37 -4.55 1.42
C GLU A 136 -0.12 -3.33 0.62
N ALA A 137 -1.44 -3.19 0.51
CA ALA A 137 -2.01 -2.08 -0.22
C ALA A 137 -1.69 -0.76 0.51
N ASP A 138 -1.08 0.19 -0.19
CA ASP A 138 -0.96 1.58 0.25
C ASP A 138 -2.16 2.36 -0.26
N PHE A 139 -2.95 2.94 0.65
CA PHE A 139 -4.14 3.68 0.32
C PHE A 139 -4.36 4.86 1.27
N THR A 140 -5.10 5.85 0.79
CA THR A 140 -5.53 7.02 1.58
C THR A 140 -7.05 7.06 1.69
N THR A 141 -7.53 7.74 2.73
CA THR A 141 -8.97 7.88 2.98
C THR A 141 -9.36 9.33 3.20
N LEU A 142 -10.53 9.71 2.64
CA LEU A 142 -11.25 10.92 3.03
C LEU A 142 -12.53 10.50 3.75
N GLU A 143 -12.62 10.83 5.03
CA GLU A 143 -13.69 10.44 5.93
C GLU A 143 -14.63 11.63 6.15
N ARG A 144 -15.89 11.50 5.75
CA ARG A 144 -16.96 12.48 6.00
C ARG A 144 -18.00 11.88 6.93
N LEU A 145 -18.11 12.41 8.14
CA LEU A 145 -19.01 11.89 9.18
C LEU A 145 -20.24 12.78 9.33
N GLU A 146 -21.42 12.20 9.18
CA GLU A 146 -22.70 12.82 9.53
C GLU A 146 -23.25 12.14 10.79
N TRP A 147 -23.47 12.94 11.83
CA TRP A 147 -23.89 12.44 13.13
C TRP A 147 -25.25 13.01 13.55
N VAL A 148 -26.22 12.12 13.72
CA VAL A 148 -27.61 12.43 14.09
C VAL A 148 -27.87 11.95 15.51
N LEU A 149 -28.13 12.91 16.39
CA LEU A 149 -28.45 12.67 17.80
C LEU A 149 -29.97 12.55 17.98
N ASP A 150 -30.44 11.46 18.57
CA ASP A 150 -31.82 11.28 19.04
C ASP A 150 -31.82 10.69 20.47
N PRO A 151 -32.77 11.08 21.35
CA PRO A 151 -32.80 10.60 22.73
C PRO A 151 -32.88 9.08 22.88
N ALA A 152 -33.50 8.38 21.93
CA ALA A 152 -33.64 6.93 21.98
C ALA A 152 -32.47 6.20 21.31
N ARG A 153 -31.87 6.80 20.28
CA ARG A 153 -30.74 6.21 19.55
C ARG A 153 -29.91 7.27 18.85
N THR A 154 -28.65 6.97 18.62
CA THR A 154 -27.79 7.83 17.82
C THR A 154 -27.47 7.14 16.50
N THR A 155 -27.40 7.88 15.41
CA THR A 155 -27.01 7.34 14.10
C THR A 155 -25.78 8.09 13.59
N LEU A 156 -24.78 7.34 13.14
CA LEU A 156 -23.58 7.85 12.50
C LEU A 156 -23.53 7.30 11.07
N SER A 157 -23.52 8.20 10.09
CA SER A 157 -23.28 7.86 8.69
C SER A 157 -21.88 8.30 8.32
N ALA A 158 -20.99 7.35 8.03
CA ALA A 158 -19.63 7.61 7.57
C ALA A 158 -19.55 7.41 6.06
N ARG A 159 -19.16 8.45 5.32
CA ARG A 159 -18.77 8.35 3.92
C ARG A 159 -17.25 8.30 3.84
N VAL A 160 -16.70 7.22 3.31
CA VAL A 160 -15.26 6.96 3.23
C VAL A 160 -14.88 6.86 1.76
N THR A 161 -14.21 7.88 1.23
CA THR A 161 -13.56 7.78 -0.08
C THR A 161 -12.22 7.09 0.10
N VAL A 162 -12.02 5.95 -0.54
CA VAL A 162 -10.79 5.16 -0.50
C VAL A 162 -10.05 5.32 -1.82
N ARG A 163 -8.78 5.74 -1.79
CA ARG A 163 -7.94 5.84 -2.98
C ARG A 163 -6.68 4.99 -2.82
N VAL A 164 -6.49 4.02 -3.71
CA VAL A 164 -5.34 3.12 -3.67
C VAL A 164 -4.16 3.78 -4.40
N ARG A 165 -3.01 3.88 -3.71
CA ARG A 165 -1.75 4.40 -4.25
C ARG A 165 -0.90 3.27 -4.80
N HIS A 166 -0.82 2.14 -4.10
CA HIS A 166 0.00 1.00 -4.46
C HIS A 166 -0.63 -0.33 -4.04
N GLY A 167 -0.38 -1.38 -4.83
CA GLY A 167 -0.92 -2.72 -4.60
C GLY A 167 -2.43 -2.84 -4.87
N PRO A 168 -2.97 -4.07 -4.85
CA PRO A 168 -4.41 -4.34 -4.85
C PRO A 168 -5.00 -4.32 -3.43
N LEU A 169 -6.07 -3.54 -3.21
CA LEU A 169 -6.78 -3.51 -1.93
C LEU A 169 -8.04 -4.38 -1.98
N PHE A 170 -8.02 -5.50 -1.25
CA PHE A 170 -9.12 -6.48 -1.20
C PHE A 170 -10.17 -6.17 -0.13
N GLN A 171 -9.75 -5.58 0.98
CA GLN A 171 -10.62 -5.27 2.10
C GLN A 171 -10.10 -4.06 2.87
N ILE A 172 -10.99 -3.39 3.60
CA ILE A 172 -10.62 -2.40 4.61
C ILE A 172 -11.18 -2.80 5.97
N ALA A 173 -10.45 -2.46 7.03
CA ALA A 173 -10.95 -2.56 8.40
C ALA A 173 -11.27 -1.17 8.92
N VAL A 174 -12.50 -0.97 9.38
CA VAL A 174 -12.95 0.28 10.00
C VAL A 174 -13.21 0.06 11.49
N ARG A 175 -12.92 1.05 12.31
CA ARG A 175 -13.21 1.03 13.74
C ARG A 175 -14.38 1.98 14.02
N PRO A 176 -15.60 1.46 14.26
CA PRO A 176 -16.69 2.29 14.73
C PRO A 176 -16.38 2.86 16.13
N PRO A 177 -17.02 3.97 16.52
CA PRO A 177 -16.90 4.48 17.87
C PRO A 177 -17.42 3.46 18.90
N PRO A 178 -16.92 3.48 20.15
CA PRO A 178 -17.41 2.58 21.20
C PRO A 178 -18.94 2.67 21.39
N GLY A 179 -19.59 1.52 21.50
CA GLY A 179 -21.05 1.41 21.64
C GLY A 179 -21.84 1.58 20.34
N PHE A 180 -21.17 1.83 19.21
CA PHE A 180 -21.81 1.79 17.90
C PHE A 180 -21.71 0.41 17.26
N VAL A 181 -22.80 -0.03 16.65
CA VAL A 181 -22.89 -1.29 15.89
C VAL A 181 -23.18 -0.93 14.44
N ALA A 182 -22.52 -1.61 13.50
CA ALA A 182 -22.80 -1.44 12.07
C ALA A 182 -24.25 -1.80 11.77
N ASP A 183 -24.96 -0.90 11.12
CA ASP A 183 -26.25 -1.20 10.52
C ASP A 183 -26.02 -2.01 9.24
N ARG A 184 -26.95 -2.89 8.90
CA ARG A 184 -26.76 -3.86 7.80
C ARG A 184 -26.68 -3.20 6.41
N SER A 185 -27.04 -1.92 6.32
CA SER A 185 -27.02 -1.10 5.12
C SER A 185 -25.64 -0.44 4.91
N VAL A 186 -24.72 -1.17 4.29
CA VAL A 186 -23.61 -0.55 3.55
C VAL A 186 -24.12 -0.23 2.15
N ALA A 187 -24.21 1.05 1.81
CA ALA A 187 -24.70 1.51 0.51
C ALA A 187 -23.55 2.16 -0.27
N GLY A 188 -22.87 1.39 -1.12
CA GLY A 188 -21.99 1.94 -2.16
C GLY A 188 -22.80 2.20 -3.43
N ALA A 189 -22.25 2.96 -4.38
CA ALA A 189 -22.71 2.81 -5.77
C ALA A 189 -22.52 1.33 -6.13
N ASP A 190 -23.64 0.67 -6.44
CA ASP A 190 -23.80 -0.78 -6.43
C ASP A 190 -22.63 -1.54 -7.09
N GLU A 191 -22.28 -2.70 -6.51
CA GLU A 191 -21.28 -3.69 -6.95
C GLU A 191 -19.86 -3.63 -6.37
N THR A 192 -19.47 -2.64 -5.55
CA THR A 192 -18.09 -2.61 -5.03
C THR A 192 -17.86 -3.46 -3.77
N VAL A 193 -18.86 -3.62 -2.90
CA VAL A 193 -18.73 -4.37 -1.63
C VAL A 193 -19.29 -5.78 -1.79
N ALA A 194 -18.47 -6.80 -1.55
CA ALA A 194 -18.91 -8.20 -1.55
C ALA A 194 -19.47 -8.59 -0.19
N HIS A 195 -18.78 -8.22 0.89
CA HIS A 195 -19.10 -8.70 2.22
C HIS A 195 -18.72 -7.70 3.30
N VAL A 196 -19.47 -7.72 4.39
CA VAL A 196 -19.22 -6.92 5.60
C VAL A 196 -19.22 -7.90 6.76
N GLY A 197 -18.01 -8.28 7.19
CA GLY A 197 -17.81 -9.33 8.20
C GLY A 197 -18.22 -8.88 9.60
N PRO A 198 -18.56 -9.78 10.52
CA PRO A 198 -18.90 -9.39 11.90
C PRO A 198 -17.73 -8.65 12.56
N PRO A 199 -18.00 -7.79 13.57
CA PRO A 199 -16.94 -7.04 14.22
C PRO A 199 -15.99 -7.96 14.99
N VAL A 200 -14.68 -7.82 14.76
CA VAL A 200 -13.61 -8.55 15.45
C VAL A 200 -12.69 -7.54 16.14
N ALA A 201 -12.49 -7.68 17.46
CA ALA A 201 -11.68 -6.76 18.26
C ALA A 201 -12.05 -5.26 18.07
N GLY A 202 -13.35 -4.97 17.92
CA GLY A 202 -13.87 -3.61 17.70
C GLY A 202 -13.61 -3.05 16.30
N GLN A 203 -13.18 -3.88 15.35
CA GLN A 203 -13.04 -3.52 13.93
C GLN A 203 -14.10 -4.26 13.10
N GLN A 204 -14.62 -3.57 12.11
CA GLN A 204 -15.55 -4.07 11.11
C GLN A 204 -14.80 -4.22 9.79
N VAL A 205 -14.75 -5.42 9.23
CA VAL A 205 -14.08 -5.66 7.93
C VAL A 205 -15.09 -5.50 6.80
N VAL A 206 -14.71 -4.72 5.79
CA VAL A 206 -15.47 -4.53 4.55
C VAL A 206 -14.63 -5.09 3.40
N GLU A 207 -15.12 -6.15 2.78
CA GLU A 207 -14.50 -6.84 1.66
C GLU A 207 -15.07 -6.32 0.34
N PHE A 208 -14.20 -6.05 -0.62
CA PHE A 208 -14.59 -5.60 -1.94
C PHE A 208 -14.90 -6.78 -2.86
N ALA A 209 -15.92 -6.65 -3.71
CA ALA A 209 -16.28 -7.68 -4.69
C ALA A 209 -15.21 -7.86 -5.77
N ARG A 210 -14.42 -6.82 -6.01
CA ARG A 210 -13.19 -6.87 -6.80
C ARG A 210 -12.12 -6.05 -6.10
N PRO A 211 -10.84 -6.46 -6.15
CA PRO A 211 -9.77 -5.69 -5.53
C PRO A 211 -9.67 -4.31 -6.19
N LEU A 212 -9.50 -3.26 -5.40
CA LEU A 212 -9.22 -1.93 -5.93
C LEU A 212 -7.75 -1.89 -6.37
N ALA A 213 -7.52 -1.70 -7.66
CA ALA A 213 -6.18 -1.59 -8.23
C ALA A 213 -5.53 -0.24 -7.94
N SER A 214 -4.22 -0.15 -8.12
CA SER A 214 -3.48 1.10 -7.96
C SER A 214 -4.05 2.22 -8.84
N GLY A 215 -4.26 3.39 -8.25
CA GLY A 215 -4.89 4.55 -8.89
C GLY A 215 -6.42 4.55 -8.87
N GLN A 216 -7.07 3.44 -8.53
CA GLN A 216 -8.53 3.41 -8.39
C GLN A 216 -9.00 4.10 -7.10
N GLN A 217 -10.24 4.57 -7.15
CA GLN A 217 -10.93 5.18 -6.03
C GLN A 217 -12.36 4.64 -5.94
N THR A 218 -12.87 4.46 -4.73
CA THR A 218 -14.28 4.15 -4.48
C THR A 218 -14.82 4.94 -3.29
N ASP A 219 -16.12 5.12 -3.23
CA ASP A 219 -16.84 5.76 -2.13
C ASP A 219 -17.69 4.73 -1.39
N LEU A 220 -17.43 4.59 -0.09
CA LEU A 220 -18.18 3.71 0.81
C LEU A 220 -19.10 4.54 1.70
N ARG A 221 -20.33 4.09 1.91
CA ARG A 221 -21.21 4.62 2.96
C ARG A 221 -21.50 3.54 3.98
N LEU A 222 -21.11 3.82 5.22
CA LEU A 222 -21.27 2.94 6.36
C LEU A 222 -22.23 3.61 7.34
N GLU A 223 -23.24 2.90 7.79
CA GLU A 223 -24.19 3.39 8.78
C GLU A 223 -23.98 2.63 10.09
N PHE A 224 -23.96 3.36 11.21
CA PHE A 224 -23.78 2.80 12.53
C PHE A 224 -24.87 3.32 13.47
N ARG A 225 -25.36 2.44 14.34
CA ARG A 225 -26.31 2.75 15.40
C ARG A 225 -25.62 2.71 16.74
N GLY A 226 -25.72 3.80 17.50
CA GLY A 226 -25.15 3.95 18.83
C GLY A 226 -26.20 4.24 19.90
N PRO A 227 -25.77 4.40 21.16
CA PRO A 227 -26.66 4.70 22.28
C PRO A 227 -27.40 6.02 22.09
N GLY A 228 -28.59 6.15 22.67
CA GLY A 228 -29.34 7.40 22.70
C GLY A 228 -28.57 8.54 23.40
N ALA A 229 -28.90 9.78 23.03
CA ALA A 229 -28.29 10.98 23.59
C ALA A 229 -29.33 11.77 24.41
N PRO A 230 -29.39 11.58 25.75
CA PRO A 230 -30.34 12.30 26.60
C PRO A 230 -30.16 13.82 26.47
N PRO A 231 -31.26 14.61 26.47
CA PRO A 231 -31.17 16.06 26.49
C PRO A 231 -30.32 16.55 27.68
N GLY A 232 -29.38 17.44 27.42
CA GLY A 232 -28.50 18.02 28.44
C GLY A 232 -27.28 17.18 28.81
N ALA A 233 -27.17 15.93 28.35
CA ALA A 233 -25.97 15.12 28.56
C ALA A 233 -24.86 15.51 27.56
N PRO A 234 -23.58 15.62 27.99
CA PRO A 234 -22.48 15.78 27.08
C PRO A 234 -22.31 14.51 26.24
N VAL A 235 -22.23 14.67 24.92
CA VAL A 235 -22.02 13.55 23.99
C VAL A 235 -20.69 13.76 23.28
N PRO A 236 -19.68 12.89 23.48
CA PRO A 236 -18.39 13.04 22.85
C PRO A 236 -18.52 12.84 21.34
N PHE A 237 -17.70 13.57 20.58
CA PHE A 237 -17.65 13.39 19.14
C PHE A 237 -17.23 11.94 18.80
N PRO A 238 -17.91 11.26 17.86
CA PRO A 238 -17.63 9.86 17.54
C PRO A 238 -16.23 9.68 16.93
N ALA A 239 -15.38 8.89 17.58
CA ALA A 239 -14.07 8.51 17.07
C ALA A 239 -14.19 7.35 16.07
N PHE A 240 -14.37 7.68 14.78
CA PHE A 240 -14.27 6.73 13.66
C PHE A 240 -12.82 6.64 13.16
N ALA A 241 -12.38 5.49 12.66
CA ALA A 241 -11.08 5.35 12.00
C ALA A 241 -11.06 4.24 10.94
N VAL A 242 -10.24 4.39 9.91
CA VAL A 242 -9.90 3.33 8.96
C VAL A 242 -8.48 2.82 9.26
N ALA A 243 -8.33 1.53 9.51
CA ALA A 243 -7.03 0.92 9.78
C ALA A 243 -6.20 0.79 8.49
N GLY A 244 -4.89 1.02 8.59
CA GLY A 244 -3.95 0.87 7.46
C GLY A 244 -3.90 2.05 6.49
N ALA A 245 -4.78 3.06 6.62
CA ALA A 245 -4.74 4.23 5.76
C ALA A 245 -3.49 5.09 6.05
N ALA A 246 -2.68 5.38 5.03
CA ALA A 246 -1.43 6.12 5.17
C ALA A 246 -1.63 7.59 5.61
N GLU A 247 -2.71 8.23 5.14
CA GLU A 247 -3.06 9.61 5.44
C GLU A 247 -4.59 9.77 5.58
N PRO A 248 -5.15 9.64 6.79
CA PRO A 248 -6.58 9.85 7.00
C PRO A 248 -6.90 11.35 7.03
N ARG A 249 -7.78 11.82 6.14
CA ARG A 249 -8.34 13.18 6.18
C ARG A 249 -9.77 13.14 6.69
N ARG A 250 -10.06 13.90 7.75
CA ARG A 250 -11.35 13.85 8.45
C ARG A 250 -12.12 15.16 8.32
N VAL A 251 -13.38 15.05 7.93
CA VAL A 251 -14.35 16.15 7.91
C VAL A 251 -15.59 15.70 8.66
N ALA A 252 -15.98 16.47 9.67
CA ALA A 252 -17.06 16.13 10.57
C ALA A 252 -18.20 17.14 10.47
N GLN A 253 -19.45 16.64 10.38
CA GLN A 253 -20.65 17.47 10.48
C GLN A 253 -21.62 16.89 11.52
N ARG A 254 -22.00 17.72 12.49
CA ARG A 254 -23.01 17.39 13.51
C ARG A 254 -24.36 17.94 13.07
N ARG A 255 -25.42 17.12 13.15
CA ARG A 255 -26.80 17.54 12.92
C ARG A 255 -27.69 17.19 14.10
N GLY A 256 -28.24 18.21 14.74
CA GLY A 256 -29.26 18.03 15.78
C GLY A 256 -30.64 17.97 15.15
N ARG A 257 -31.38 16.87 15.34
CA ARG A 257 -32.82 16.86 15.11
C ARG A 257 -33.48 17.29 16.42
N ALA A 258 -33.70 18.60 16.57
CA ALA A 258 -34.64 19.06 17.59
C ALA A 258 -36.03 18.60 17.18
N ARG A 259 -36.51 17.48 17.75
CA ARG A 259 -37.96 17.27 17.83
C ARG A 259 -38.46 18.39 18.72
N VAL A 260 -38.87 19.51 18.11
CA VAL A 260 -39.75 20.47 18.76
C VAL A 260 -41.03 19.70 19.00
N GLY A 261 -41.07 18.98 20.12
CA GLY A 261 -42.31 18.55 20.69
C GLY A 261 -43.09 19.83 20.86
N ARG A 262 -44.04 20.09 19.95
CA ARG A 262 -45.16 20.97 20.21
C ARG A 262 -45.82 20.37 21.45
N ARG A 263 -45.31 20.73 22.64
CA ARG A 263 -46.13 20.73 23.84
C ARG A 263 -47.33 21.56 23.39
N ARG A 264 -48.48 20.93 23.22
CA ARG A 264 -49.75 21.64 23.20
C ARG A 264 -49.77 22.41 24.51
N ALA A 265 -49.28 23.64 24.47
CA ALA A 265 -49.40 24.58 25.56
C ALA A 265 -50.91 24.80 25.68
N GLY A 266 -51.51 24.13 26.67
CA GLY A 266 -52.79 24.59 27.20
C GLY A 266 -52.63 26.08 27.47
N ARG A 267 -53.49 26.89 26.85
CA ARG A 267 -53.57 28.35 27.01
C ARG A 267 -53.39 28.71 28.49
N ARG A 268 -52.22 29.20 28.87
CA ARG A 268 -52.08 30.13 29.99
C ARG A 268 -51.50 31.42 29.44
N ARG A 269 -52.35 32.45 29.45
CA ARG A 269 -52.01 33.84 29.18
C ARG A 269 -50.98 34.31 30.21
N GLY A 270 -49.96 35.02 29.76
CA GLY A 270 -49.26 36.03 30.57
C GLY A 270 -47.76 35.79 30.76
N GLY A 271 -46.94 36.59 30.09
CA GLY A 271 -45.53 36.82 30.45
C GLY A 271 -44.57 36.90 29.24
N PRO A 272 -44.07 38.10 28.86
CA PRO A 272 -43.02 38.23 27.87
C PRO A 272 -41.66 37.95 28.54
N GLY A 273 -41.05 36.81 28.23
CA GLY A 273 -39.70 36.44 28.68
C GLY A 273 -39.00 35.61 27.62
N GLY A 274 -37.86 36.10 27.14
CA GLY A 274 -37.20 35.72 25.90
C GLY A 274 -36.82 34.24 25.76
N LEU A 275 -36.99 33.74 24.54
CA LEU A 275 -36.71 32.37 24.13
C LEU A 275 -35.64 32.33 23.02
N TRP A 276 -34.43 32.82 23.30
CA TRP A 276 -33.28 32.68 22.40
C TRP A 276 -31.98 32.65 23.21
N GLY A 277 -31.33 31.49 23.33
CA GLY A 277 -30.05 31.41 24.03
C GLY A 277 -29.45 30.03 24.21
N TRP A 278 -29.34 29.21 23.16
CA TRP A 278 -28.64 27.90 23.26
C TRP A 278 -27.83 27.49 22.01
N LEU A 279 -27.39 28.45 21.20
CA LEU A 279 -26.39 28.20 20.14
C LEU A 279 -25.24 29.19 20.27
N THR A 280 -24.45 29.09 21.34
CA THR A 280 -23.09 29.63 21.36
C THR A 280 -22.14 28.53 20.93
N THR A 281 -21.78 28.54 19.66
CA THR A 281 -20.48 28.02 19.22
C THR A 281 -19.42 28.95 19.78
N ASP A 282 -18.88 28.63 20.95
CA ASP A 282 -17.68 29.28 21.46
C ASP A 282 -16.53 28.87 20.54
N SER A 283 -16.27 29.71 19.53
CA SER A 283 -14.98 29.75 18.86
C SER A 283 -14.06 30.60 19.72
N PRO A 284 -12.87 30.13 20.11
CA PRO A 284 -11.93 30.98 20.82
C PRO A 284 -11.54 32.17 19.93
N PRO A 285 -11.37 33.39 20.49
CA PRO A 285 -10.97 34.54 19.71
C PRO A 285 -9.54 34.34 19.18
N THR A 286 -9.41 34.41 17.85
CA THR A 286 -8.12 34.60 17.18
C THR A 286 -7.56 35.97 17.56
N HIS A 287 -6.64 35.99 18.52
CA HIS A 287 -5.79 37.15 18.76
C HIS A 287 -4.72 37.23 17.65
N GLY A 288 -4.73 38.37 16.96
CA GLY A 288 -3.67 38.83 16.07
C GLY A 288 -2.39 39.25 16.80
N PRO A 289 -1.42 39.84 16.08
CA PRO A 289 -0.02 39.44 16.12
C PRO A 289 0.76 40.08 17.28
N CYS A 290 1.58 39.27 17.95
CA CYS A 290 2.59 39.76 18.89
C CYS A 290 3.97 39.73 18.24
N THR A 291 4.57 40.91 18.17
CA THR A 291 5.91 41.23 17.67
C THR A 291 7.03 40.61 18.52
N SER A 292 8.09 40.20 17.83
CA SER A 292 9.51 40.16 18.23
C SER A 292 9.91 39.78 19.66
N SER A 293 10.71 38.72 19.79
CA SER A 293 12.04 38.86 20.42
C SER A 293 12.96 37.71 20.02
N ALA A 294 14.19 38.08 19.66
CA ALA A 294 15.28 37.19 19.34
C ALA A 294 15.81 36.52 20.62
N GLY A 295 15.82 35.18 20.65
CA GLY A 295 16.47 34.39 21.70
C GLY A 295 17.49 33.44 21.09
N ARG A 296 18.76 33.87 21.06
CA ARG A 296 19.91 33.02 20.72
C ARG A 296 20.04 31.88 21.73
N SER A 297 19.82 30.65 21.32
CA SER A 297 20.23 29.45 22.04
C SER A 297 21.58 28.97 21.50
N ARG A 298 22.62 29.17 22.32
CA ARG A 298 23.95 28.58 22.15
C ARG A 298 23.83 27.06 22.30
N THR A 299 24.18 26.33 21.25
CA THR A 299 24.35 24.87 21.30
C THR A 299 25.77 24.58 21.78
N ALA A 300 25.90 23.88 22.91
CA ALA A 300 27.19 23.43 23.43
C ALA A 300 27.74 22.25 22.61
N PRO A 301 29.07 22.15 22.41
CA PRO A 301 29.66 21.03 21.67
C PRO A 301 29.68 19.75 22.50
N ARG A 302 29.21 18.68 21.87
CA ARG A 302 29.17 17.30 22.37
C ARG A 302 30.60 16.75 22.43
N ARG A 303 31.07 16.40 23.63
CA ARG A 303 32.36 15.72 23.84
C ARG A 303 32.29 14.28 23.32
N SER A 304 33.27 13.90 22.51
CA SER A 304 33.51 12.52 22.08
C SER A 304 34.24 11.72 23.18
N PRO A 305 33.93 10.43 23.38
CA PRO A 305 34.69 9.56 24.27
C PRO A 305 35.99 9.05 23.59
N PRO A 306 37.01 8.68 24.38
CA PRO A 306 38.31 8.22 23.87
C PRO A 306 38.24 6.83 23.26
N ARG A 307 38.97 6.64 22.15
CA ARG A 307 39.26 5.35 21.54
C ARG A 307 40.30 4.61 22.40
N THR A 308 39.91 3.46 22.96
CA THR A 308 40.84 2.42 23.40
C THR A 308 41.44 1.73 22.18
N ARG A 309 42.78 1.66 22.14
CA ARG A 309 43.54 0.79 21.24
C ARG A 309 43.88 -0.49 22.01
N THR A 310 43.64 -1.62 21.39
CA THR A 310 44.28 -2.92 21.61
C THR A 310 44.77 -3.40 20.26
#